data_AF-A0A3S4G6C6-F1
#
_entry.id   AF-A0A3S4G6C6-F1
#
_cell.length_a   1.000
_cell.length_b   1.000
_cell.length_c   1.000
_cell.angle_alpha   90.00
_cell.angle_beta   90.00
_cell.angle_gamma   90.00
#
_symmetry.space_group_name_H-M   'P 1'
#
loop_
_entity.id
_entity.type
_entity.pdbx_description
1 polymer ?
#
loop_
_entity_poly.entity_id
_entity_poly.type
_entity_poly.pdbx_seq_one_letter_code
_entity_poly.pdbx_strand_id
1 'polypeptide(L)' 'MRAGYTGSQKYSTMMWAGDQNVDWSLDDGLASVVPAALSLAMTGHGLHHSDIGGYTTLFDMKRSKELLLRWCVSAPSRR' A
#
# COMPACT_ATOMS: atom_id res chain seq x y z
N MET A 1 8.31 -6.02 3.81
CA MET A 1 8.82 -4.98 4.73
C MET A 1 8.23 -3.63 4.33
N ARG A 2 7.96 -2.71 5.28
CA ARG A 2 7.69 -1.29 4.94
C ARG A 2 8.95 -0.44 4.85
N ALA A 3 9.90 -0.68 5.75
CA ALA A 3 11.17 0.03 5.76
C ALA A 3 12.12 -0.59 4.73
N GLY A 4 13.00 0.24 4.17
CA GLY A 4 14.02 -0.19 3.23
C GLY A 4 15.08 0.88 3.01
N TYR A 5 16.25 0.45 2.54
CA TYR A 5 17.35 1.29 2.11
C TYR A 5 18.13 0.57 1.00
N THR A 6 19.26 1.13 0.54
CA THR A 6 20.15 0.47 -0.42
C THR A 6 20.52 -0.95 0.03
N GLY A 7 20.27 -1.93 -0.84
CA GLY A 7 20.51 -3.35 -0.57
C GLY A 7 19.27 -4.12 -0.14
N SER A 8 18.18 -3.44 0.25
CA SER A 8 16.91 -4.10 0.59
C SER A 8 16.36 -4.95 -0.56
N GLN A 9 16.67 -4.62 -1.81
CA GLN A 9 16.27 -5.38 -3.01
C GLN A 9 16.74 -6.84 -2.94
N LYS A 10 17.90 -7.10 -2.31
CA LYS A 10 18.48 -8.44 -2.18
C LYS A 10 17.83 -9.27 -1.07
N TYR A 11 17.39 -8.60 0.01
CA TYR A 11 17.04 -9.27 1.27
C TYR A 11 15.54 -9.23 1.59
N SER A 12 14.83 -8.22 1.09
CA SER A 12 13.37 -8.11 1.27
C SER A 12 12.68 -8.81 0.12
N THR A 13 12.03 -9.94 0.43
CA THR A 13 11.30 -10.75 -0.55
C THR A 13 10.05 -10.04 -1.08
N MET A 14 9.46 -9.12 -0.31
CA MET A 14 8.22 -8.44 -0.69
C MET A 14 8.08 -7.14 0.11
N MET A 15 7.75 -6.05 -0.58
CA MET A 15 7.47 -4.75 0.03
C MET A 15 5.98 -4.56 0.28
N TRP A 16 5.67 -3.79 1.31
CA TRP A 16 4.33 -3.34 1.64
C TRP A 16 4.32 -1.83 1.81
N ALA A 17 3.25 -1.16 1.37
CA ALA A 17 3.14 0.29 1.27
C ALA A 17 3.15 1.05 2.62
N GLY A 18 3.08 0.37 3.75
CA GLY A 18 3.00 1.04 5.05
C GLY A 18 1.57 1.38 5.47
N ASP A 19 1.45 2.30 6.42
CA ASP A 19 0.26 2.51 7.23
C ASP A 19 -0.68 3.58 6.63
N GLN A 20 -1.27 3.32 5.46
CA GLN A 20 -2.24 4.25 4.87
C GLN A 20 -3.45 4.51 5.79
N ASN A 21 -4.03 5.71 5.71
CA ASN A 21 -5.30 6.04 6.34
C ASN A 21 -6.45 5.21 5.78
N VAL A 22 -7.47 4.99 6.61
CA VAL A 22 -8.72 4.33 6.22
C VAL A 22 -9.67 5.30 5.49
N ASP A 23 -9.15 6.02 4.48
CA ASP A 23 -9.85 7.05 3.73
C ASP A 23 -9.48 7.11 2.23
N TRP A 24 -9.92 8.19 1.56
CA TRP A 24 -9.71 8.46 0.13
C TRP A 24 -8.71 9.59 -0.15
N SER A 25 -7.93 10.00 0.85
CA SER A 25 -6.96 11.09 0.69
C SER A 25 -5.92 10.72 -0.37
N LEU A 26 -5.42 11.73 -1.09
CA LEU A 26 -4.42 11.51 -2.15
C LEU A 26 -3.06 11.15 -1.56
N ASP A 27 -2.67 11.83 -0.49
CA ASP A 27 -1.33 11.75 0.07
C ASP A 27 -1.14 10.52 0.97
N ASP A 28 -2.22 9.96 1.55
CA ASP A 28 -2.13 8.89 2.54
C ASP A 28 -3.25 7.84 2.49
N GLY A 29 -4.18 7.96 1.53
CA GLY A 29 -5.27 7.00 1.32
C GLY A 29 -4.93 5.96 0.26
N LEU A 30 -5.95 5.30 -0.30
CA LEU A 30 -5.82 4.29 -1.36
C LEU A 30 -4.91 4.74 -2.53
N ALA A 31 -5.00 6.01 -2.92
CA ALA A 31 -4.29 6.55 -4.07
C ALA A 31 -2.75 6.56 -3.89
N SER A 32 -2.28 6.74 -2.65
CA SER A 32 -0.85 6.81 -2.32
C SER A 32 -0.09 5.51 -2.62
N VAL A 33 -0.79 4.37 -2.66
CA VAL A 33 -0.22 3.04 -2.91
C VAL A 33 0.38 2.93 -4.31
N VAL A 34 -0.21 3.59 -5.31
CA VAL A 34 0.24 3.53 -6.70
C VAL A 34 1.62 4.18 -6.91
N PRO A 35 1.85 5.44 -6.51
CA PRO A 35 3.19 6.04 -6.60
C PRO A 35 4.21 5.32 -5.70
N ALA A 36 3.81 4.78 -4.55
CA ALA A 36 4.68 3.94 -3.71
C ALA A 36 5.16 2.68 -4.47
N ALA A 37 4.25 1.99 -5.16
CA ALA A 37 4.58 0.82 -5.98
C ALA A 37 5.51 1.18 -7.16
N LEU A 38 5.20 2.24 -7.89
CA LEU A 38 5.97 2.65 -9.08
C LEU A 38 7.37 3.14 -8.71
N SER A 39 7.52 3.91 -7.63
CA SER A 39 8.84 4.34 -7.14
C SER A 39 9.70 3.17 -6.67
N LEU A 40 9.12 2.19 -5.98
CA LEU A 40 9.80 0.94 -5.62
C LEU A 40 10.22 0.13 -6.86
N ALA A 41 9.36 0.05 -7.88
CA ALA A 41 9.70 -0.61 -9.14
C ALA A 41 10.92 0.04 -9.82
N MET A 42 10.94 1.38 -9.89
CA MET A 42 12.07 2.13 -10.47
C MET A 42 13.36 2.02 -9.64
N THR A 43 13.29 1.56 -8.39
CA THR A 43 14.44 1.35 -7.50
C THR A 43 14.79 -0.13 -7.30
N GLY A 44 14.23 -1.03 -8.11
CA GLY A 44 14.62 -2.44 -8.18
C GLY A 44 13.82 -3.39 -7.28
N HIS A 45 12.69 -2.96 -6.73
CA HIS A 45 11.74 -3.83 -6.03
C HIS A 45 10.56 -4.19 -6.93
N GLY A 46 10.49 -5.44 -7.38
CA GLY A 46 9.41 -5.93 -8.26
C GLY A 46 8.18 -6.48 -7.54
N LEU A 47 8.23 -6.65 -6.20
CA LEU A 47 7.16 -7.27 -5.41
C LEU A 47 6.64 -6.27 -4.38
N HIS A 48 5.38 -5.85 -4.55
CA HIS A 48 4.72 -4.83 -3.73
C HIS A 48 3.25 -5.17 -3.46
N HIS A 49 2.75 -4.81 -2.28
CA HIS A 49 1.33 -4.85 -1.93
C HIS A 49 0.98 -3.77 -0.89
N SER A 50 -0.29 -3.68 -0.50
CA SER A 50 -0.80 -2.78 0.53
C SER A 50 -1.84 -3.51 1.38
N ASP A 51 -2.18 -2.96 2.56
CA ASP A 51 -3.29 -3.47 3.35
C ASP A 51 -4.62 -3.22 2.64
N ILE A 52 -5.41 -4.27 2.42
CA ILE A 52 -6.75 -4.13 1.83
C ILE A 52 -7.63 -3.35 2.81
N GLY A 53 -7.94 -2.10 2.47
CA GLY A 53 -8.74 -1.18 3.28
C GLY A 53 -7.94 -0.20 4.14
N GLY A 54 -6.61 -0.17 4.06
CA GLY A 54 -5.74 0.72 4.84
C GLY A 54 -5.57 0.26 6.28
N TYR A 55 -4.86 1.05 7.09
CA TYR A 55 -4.47 0.70 8.46
C TYR A 55 -4.84 1.81 9.47
N THR A 56 -4.33 3.02 9.26
CA THR A 56 -4.37 4.10 10.26
C THR A 56 -5.81 4.57 10.50
N THR A 57 -6.27 4.44 11.74
CA THR A 57 -7.62 4.77 12.19
C THR A 57 -7.53 5.69 13.40
N LEU A 58 -7.50 6.99 13.14
CA LEU A 58 -7.40 8.06 14.14
C LEU A 58 -8.41 9.16 13.80
N PHE A 59 -8.69 10.06 14.75
CA PHE A 59 -9.50 11.27 14.53
C PHE A 59 -10.81 11.01 13.76
N ASP A 60 -11.67 10.15 14.31
CA ASP A 60 -12.98 9.76 13.75
C ASP A 60 -12.96 9.08 12.38
N MET A 61 -11.79 8.80 11.80
CA MET A 61 -11.69 7.98 10.59
C MET A 61 -12.27 6.59 10.85
N LYS A 62 -13.12 6.12 9.93
CA LYS A 62 -13.71 4.78 9.97
C LYS A 62 -13.73 4.21 8.56
N ARG A 63 -13.13 3.04 8.41
CA ARG A 63 -13.14 2.31 7.15
C ARG A 63 -14.59 2.02 6.73
N SER A 64 -14.96 2.47 5.53
CA SER A 64 -16.26 2.13 4.95
C SER A 64 -16.20 0.78 4.22
N LYS A 65 -17.36 0.13 4.07
CA LYS A 65 -17.48 -1.08 3.24
C LYS A 65 -17.05 -0.83 1.80
N GLU A 66 -17.37 0.35 1.25
CA GLU A 66 -16.95 0.72 -0.09
C GLU A 66 -15.43 0.80 -0.21
N LEU A 67 -14.77 1.48 0.74
CA LEU A 67 -13.31 1.60 0.74
C LEU A 67 -12.65 0.23 0.75
N LEU A 68 -13.13 -0.69 1.60
CA LEU A 68 -12.62 -2.05 1.66
C LEU A 68 -12.77 -2.78 0.31
N LEU A 69 -13.93 -2.68 -0.34
CA LEU A 69 -14.20 -3.36 -1.61
C LEU A 69 -13.39 -2.77 -2.77
N ARG A 70 -13.23 -1.45 -2.84
CA ARG A 70 -12.41 -0.80 -3.88
C ARG A 70 -10.94 -1.18 -3.72
N TRP A 71 -10.44 -1.22 -2.50
CA TRP A 71 -9.07 -1.67 -2.23
C TRP A 71 -8.87 -3.13 -2.61
N CYS A 72 -9.85 -3.99 -2.35
CA CYS A 72 -9.80 -5.41 -2.71
C CYS A 72 -9.66 -5.61 -4.23
N VAL A 73 -10.39 -4.84 -5.03
CA VAL A 73 -10.28 -4.90 -6.51
C VAL A 73 -8.94 -4.37 -7.02
N SER A 74 -8.33 -3.40 -6.33
CA SER A 74 -6.98 -2.93 -6.67
C SER A 74 -5.86 -3.91 -6.30
N ALA A 75 -6.12 -4.84 -5.38
CA ALA A 75 -5.13 -5.82 -4.97
C ALA A 75 -4.92 -6.85 -6.09
N PRO A 76 -3.68 -7.31 -6.34
CA PRO A 76 -3.41 -8.32 -7.37
C PRO A 76 -4.17 -9.62 -7.08
N SER A 77 -5.22 -9.91 -7.85
CA SER A 77 -5.92 -11.20 -7.78
C SER A 77 -5.15 -12.24 -8.58
N ARG A 78 -4.93 -13.44 -8.02
CA ARG A 78 -4.54 -14.59 -8.84
C ARG A 78 -5.71 -14.91 -9.77
N ARG A 79 -5.48 -14.84 -11.09
CA ARG A 79 -6.33 -15.50 -12.08
C ARG A 79 -6.04 -16.98 -12.09
#